data_AF-A0A3D9EI42-F1
#
_entry.id   AF-A0A3D9EI42-F1
#
_cell.length_a   1.000
_cell.length_b   1.000
_cell.length_c   1.000
_cell.angle_alpha   90.00
_cell.angle_beta   90.00
_cell.angle_gamma   90.00
#
_symmetry.space_group_name_H-M   'P 1'
#
loop_
_entity.id
_entity.type
_entity.pdbx_description
1 polymer ?
#
loop_
_entity_poly.entity_id
_entity_poly.type
_entity_poly.pdbx_seq_one_letter_code
_entity_poly.pdbx_strand_id
1 'polypeptide(L)'
;MTETETTTQKLARFETARFALESLMANCSRLIYAEEAKPEPDQVCVDQLRARRREYRRLRNGLDFDNRRQIEDAIATYGPQAKAAMPQAER
;
A
#
# COMPACT_ATOMS: atom_id res chain seq x y z
N MET A 1 -14.19 -7.04 29.84
CA MET A 1 -12.78 -7.51 29.79
C MET A 1 -12.21 -7.07 28.47
N THR A 2 -11.27 -6.13 28.46
CA THR A 2 -10.49 -5.83 27.25
C THR A 2 -9.49 -6.97 27.07
N GLU A 3 -9.69 -7.82 26.07
CA GLU A 3 -8.70 -8.82 25.68
C GLU A 3 -7.40 -8.08 25.30
N THR A 4 -6.33 -8.39 26.02
CA THR A 4 -4.98 -7.93 25.66
C THR A 4 -4.58 -8.64 24.37
N GLU A 5 -4.38 -7.86 23.31
CA GLU A 5 -3.89 -8.35 22.03
C GLU A 5 -2.55 -9.06 22.21
N THR A 6 -2.40 -10.25 21.63
CA THR A 6 -1.12 -10.95 21.65
C THR A 6 -0.13 -10.29 20.70
N THR A 7 1.18 -10.39 20.98
CA THR A 7 2.23 -9.89 20.07
C THR A 7 2.07 -10.44 18.65
N THR A 8 1.63 -11.69 18.49
CA THR A 8 1.34 -12.31 17.19
C THR A 8 0.19 -11.63 16.46
N GLN A 9 -0.91 -11.34 17.14
CA GLN A 9 -2.05 -10.63 16.57
C GLN A 9 -1.69 -9.20 16.16
N LYS A 10 -0.84 -8.55 16.96
CA LYS A 10 -0.30 -7.21 16.67
C LYS A 10 0.60 -7.23 15.44
N LEU A 11 1.51 -8.20 15.37
CA LEU A 11 2.39 -8.41 14.21
C LEU A 11 1.59 -8.66 12.93
N ALA A 12 0.59 -9.54 12.98
CA ALA A 12 -0.25 -9.83 11.82
C ALA A 12 -0.94 -8.56 11.27
N ARG A 13 -1.45 -7.68 12.14
CA ARG A 13 -2.05 -6.40 11.70
C ARG A 13 -1.01 -5.47 11.12
N PHE A 14 0.13 -5.29 11.79
CA PHE A 14 1.21 -4.44 11.31
C PHE A 14 1.72 -4.86 9.93
N GLU A 15 1.94 -6.17 9.74
CA GLU A 15 2.34 -6.74 8.45
C GLU A 15 1.24 -6.57 7.39
N THR A 16 -0.04 -6.72 7.76
CA THR A 16 -1.16 -6.46 6.84
C THR A 16 -1.17 -5.00 6.35
N ALA A 17 -0.98 -4.03 7.25
CA ALA A 17 -0.90 -2.61 6.89
C ALA A 17 0.29 -2.32 5.96
N ARG A 18 1.46 -2.88 6.27
CA ARG A 18 2.66 -2.75 5.44
C ARG A 18 2.46 -3.37 4.06
N PHE A 19 1.91 -4.58 4.01
CA PHE A 19 1.66 -5.30 2.77
C PHE A 19 0.71 -4.52 1.85
N ALA A 20 -0.35 -3.90 2.40
CA ALA A 20 -1.25 -3.07 1.61
C ALA A 20 -0.52 -1.90 0.93
N LEU A 21 0.31 -1.17 1.69
CA LEU A 21 1.09 -0.05 1.16
C LEU A 21 2.15 -0.50 0.14
N GLU A 22 2.84 -1.61 0.40
CA GLU A 22 3.83 -2.18 -0.52
C GLU A 22 3.19 -2.66 -1.83
N SER A 23 2.01 -3.28 -1.76
CA SER A 23 1.22 -3.66 -2.93
C SER A 23 0.85 -2.45 -3.78
N LEU A 24 0.44 -1.35 -3.15
CA LEU A 24 0.13 -0.10 -3.86
C LEU A 24 1.38 0.53 -4.50
N MET A 25 2.55 0.45 -3.84
CA MET A 25 3.82 0.90 -4.41
C MET A 25 4.22 0.07 -5.63
N ALA A 26 4.04 -1.26 -5.57
CA ALA A 26 4.28 -2.16 -6.68
C ALA A 26 3.36 -1.84 -7.86
N ASN A 27 2.06 -1.62 -7.60
CA ASN A 27 1.11 -1.22 -8.63
C ASN A 27 1.48 0.13 -9.28
N CYS A 28 1.89 1.13 -8.50
CA CYS A 28 2.38 2.39 -9.08
C CYS A 28 3.59 2.15 -9.99
N SER A 29 4.51 1.26 -9.59
CA SER A 29 5.70 0.94 -10.39
C SER A 29 5.32 0.26 -11.72
N ARG A 30 4.36 -0.67 -11.68
CA ARG A 30 3.80 -1.32 -12.87
C ARG A 30 3.14 -0.32 -13.82
N LEU A 31 2.34 0.60 -13.27
CA LEU A 31 1.65 1.63 -14.07
C LEU A 31 2.63 2.64 -14.68
N ILE A 32 3.66 3.05 -13.94
CA ILE A 32 4.74 3.90 -14.48
C ILE A 32 5.41 3.21 -15.67
N TYR A 33 5.80 1.94 -15.50
CA TYR A 33 6.42 1.18 -16.58
C TYR A 33 5.51 1.07 -17.81
N ALA A 34 4.22 0.81 -17.62
CA ALA A 34 3.26 0.72 -18.71
C ALA A 34 3.05 2.07 -19.43
N GLU A 35 3.06 3.18 -18.70
CA GLU A 35 2.96 4.54 -19.27
C GLU A 35 4.21 4.92 -20.06
N GLU A 36 5.39 4.68 -19.49
CA GLU A 36 6.69 4.96 -20.11
C GLU A 36 6.94 4.12 -21.37
N ALA A 37 6.24 2.98 -21.53
CA ALA A 37 6.32 2.12 -22.69
C ALA A 37 5.44 2.56 -23.88
N LYS A 38 4.59 3.58 -23.72
CA LYS A 38 3.75 4.10 -24.82
C LYS A 38 4.60 4.84 -25.87
N PRO A 39 4.15 4.94 -27.14
CA PRO A 39 4.82 5.75 -28.15
C PRO A 39 4.97 7.22 -27.76
N GLU A 40 3.94 7.76 -27.08
CA GLU A 40 3.92 9.11 -26.51
C GLU A 40 3.49 9.00 -25.02
N PRO A 41 4.45 8.87 -24.08
CA PRO A 41 4.13 8.79 -22.65
C PRO A 41 3.52 10.08 -22.10
N ASP A 42 2.49 9.97 -21.25
CA ASP A 42 1.99 11.10 -20.48
C ASP A 42 2.87 11.34 -19.25
N GLN A 43 3.71 12.37 -19.33
CA GLN A 43 4.66 12.66 -18.27
C GLN A 43 4.01 13.20 -16.99
N VAL A 44 2.83 13.83 -17.09
CA VAL A 44 2.06 14.25 -15.92
C VAL A 44 1.53 13.02 -15.19
N CYS A 45 1.05 12.00 -15.91
CA CYS A 45 0.65 10.72 -15.34
C CYS A 45 1.82 10.04 -14.61
N VAL A 46 3.00 9.95 -15.24
CA VAL A 46 4.20 9.35 -14.65
C VAL A 46 4.59 10.07 -13.35
N ASP A 47 4.61 11.40 -13.35
CA ASP A 47 5.00 12.18 -12.18
C ASP A 47 4.00 12.05 -11.02
N GLN A 48 2.70 12.00 -11.32
CA GLN A 48 1.66 11.72 -10.32
C GLN A 48 1.84 10.33 -9.70
N LEU A 49 2.09 9.31 -10.51
CA LEU A 49 2.33 7.94 -10.02
C LEU A 49 3.61 7.85 -9.17
N ARG A 50 4.68 8.55 -9.56
CA ARG A 50 5.92 8.65 -8.79
C ARG A 50 5.69 9.35 -7.45
N ALA A 51 4.92 10.44 -7.43
CA ALA A 51 4.54 11.13 -6.21
C ALA A 51 3.73 10.22 -5.29
N ARG A 52 2.73 9.52 -5.82
CA ARG A 52 1.89 8.59 -5.04
C ARG A 52 2.70 7.44 -4.45
N ARG A 53 3.62 6.86 -5.23
CA ARG A 53 4.55 5.82 -4.74
C ARG A 53 5.45 6.32 -3.60
N ARG A 54 5.95 7.56 -3.68
CA ARG A 54 6.74 8.17 -2.60
C ARG A 54 5.89 8.36 -1.34
N GLU A 55 4.63 8.75 -1.50
CA GLU A 55 3.72 8.93 -0.38
C GLU A 55 3.43 7.60 0.35
N TYR A 56 3.12 6.53 -0.38
CA TYR A 56 2.96 5.21 0.23
C TYR A 56 4.22 4.73 0.95
N ARG A 57 5.41 5.02 0.42
CA ARG A 57 6.68 4.72 1.10
C ARG A 57 6.82 5.48 2.42
N ARG A 58 6.46 6.77 2.45
CA ARG A 58 6.48 7.59 3.68
C ARG A 58 5.51 7.02 4.72
N LEU A 59 4.27 6.77 4.32
CA LEU A 59 3.24 6.18 5.18
C LEU A 59 3.72 4.86 5.79
N ARG A 60 4.27 3.96 4.96
CA ARG A 60 4.79 2.66 5.43
C ARG A 60 5.92 2.83 6.42
N ASN A 61 6.87 3.72 6.14
CA ASN A 61 7.99 3.98 7.03
C ASN A 61 7.57 4.68 8.33
N GLY A 62 6.42 5.37 8.32
CA GLY A 62 5.84 6.03 9.49
C GLY A 62 4.87 5.16 10.29
N LEU A 63 4.63 3.90 9.89
CA LEU A 63 3.82 2.97 10.68
C LEU A 63 4.57 2.63 11.97
N ASP A 64 3.94 2.90 13.09
CA ASP A 64 4.40 2.51 14.41
C ASP A 64 3.75 1.19 14.83
N PHE A 65 4.59 0.21 15.16
CA PHE A 65 4.14 -1.11 15.61
C PHE A 65 3.26 -1.02 16.85
N ASP A 66 3.52 -0.07 17.74
CA ASP A 66 2.79 0.10 19.00
C ASP A 66 1.49 0.91 18.83
N ASN A 67 1.31 1.59 17.70
CA ASN A 67 0.13 2.41 17.44
C ASN A 67 -0.96 1.62 16.71
N ARG A 68 -1.75 0.86 17.48
CA ARG A 68 -2.86 0.05 16.96
C ARG A 68 -3.83 0.83 16.08
N ARG A 69 -4.21 2.05 16.49
CA ARG A 69 -5.18 2.87 15.74
C ARG A 69 -4.63 3.23 14.37
N GLN A 70 -3.37 3.66 14.30
CA GLN A 70 -2.71 3.99 13.03
C GLN A 70 -2.66 2.78 12.10
N ILE A 71 -2.37 1.59 12.63
CA ILE A 71 -2.35 0.34 11.86
C ILE A 71 -3.75 0.02 11.31
N GLU A 72 -4.78 0.08 12.15
CA GLU A 72 -6.16 -0.20 11.74
C GLU A 72 -6.66 0.81 10.70
N ASP A 73 -6.37 2.10 10.86
CA ASP A 73 -6.70 3.15 9.90
C ASP A 73 -6.00 2.90 8.55
N ALA A 74 -4.74 2.47 8.57
CA ALA A 74 -3.99 2.13 7.36
C ALA A 74 -4.59 0.90 6.65
N ILE A 75 -4.98 -0.14 7.39
CA ILE A 75 -5.64 -1.33 6.82
C ILE A 75 -6.97 -0.93 6.18
N ALA A 76 -7.81 -0.17 6.90
CA ALA A 76 -9.12 0.25 6.42
C ALA A 76 -9.01 1.12 5.15
N THR A 77 -8.04 2.02 5.11
CA THR A 77 -7.85 2.96 3.99
C THR A 77 -7.22 2.28 2.78
N TYR A 78 -6.12 1.55 2.98
CA TYR A 78 -5.28 1.05 1.89
C TYR A 78 -5.53 -0.41 1.52
N GLY A 79 -6.10 -1.21 2.43
CA GLY A 79 -6.42 -2.62 2.18
C GLY A 79 -7.34 -2.84 0.96
N PRO A 80 -8.50 -2.15 0.87
CA PRO A 80 -9.38 -2.26 -0.29
C PRO A 80 -8.71 -1.83 -1.61
N GLN A 81 -7.90 -0.77 -1.56
CA GLN A 81 -7.16 -0.26 -2.72
C GLN A 81 -6.10 -1.27 -3.18
N ALA A 82 -5.35 -1.86 -2.25
CA ALA A 82 -4.35 -2.87 -2.54
C ALA A 82 -5.00 -4.10 -3.19
N LYS A 83 -6.13 -4.57 -2.65
CA LYS A 83 -6.90 -5.68 -3.21
C LYS A 83 -7.37 -5.38 -4.65
N ALA A 84 -7.86 -4.17 -4.91
CA ALA A 84 -8.28 -3.75 -6.25
C ALA A 84 -7.11 -3.59 -7.23
N ALA A 85 -5.90 -3.30 -6.72
CA ALA A 85 -4.70 -3.10 -7.51
C ALA A 85 -3.98 -4.41 -7.89
N MET A 86 -4.25 -5.51 -7.17
CA MET A 86 -3.72 -6.82 -7.53
C MET A 86 -4.41 -7.31 -8.81
N PRO A 87 -3.66 -7.79 -9.81
CA PRO A 87 -4.27 -8.42 -10.97
C PRO A 87 -5.15 -9.56 -10.47
N GLN A 88 -6.42 -9.59 -10.88
CA GLN A 88 -7.25 -10.75 -10.62
C GLN A 88 -6.54 -11.93 -11.27
N ALA A 89 -6.18 -12.94 -10.49
CA ALA A 89 -5.79 -14.21 -11.07
C ALA A 89 -6.99 -14.68 -11.88
N GLU A 90 -6.87 -14.62 -13.20
CA GLU A 90 -7.79 -15.31 -14.11
C GLU A 90 -7.83 -16.77 -13.62
N ARG A 91 -9.01 -17.18 -13.15
CA ARG A 91 -9.29 -18.57 -12.75
C ARG A 91 -9.65 -19.38 -13.99
#